data_AF-A0A3S3S763-F1
#
_entry.id   AF-A0A3S3S763-F1
#
_cell.length_a   1.000
_cell.length_b   1.000
_cell.length_c   1.000
_cell.angle_alpha   90.00
_cell.angle_beta   90.00
_cell.angle_gamma   90.00
#
_symmetry.space_group_name_H-M   'P 1'
#
loop_
_entity.id
_entity.type
_entity.pdbx_description
1 polymer ?
#
loop_
_entity_poly.entity_id
_entity_poly.type
_entity_poly.pdbx_seq_one_letter_code
_entity_poly.pdbx_strand_id
1 'polypeptide(L)' 'MRAVLAILPLAFLSACANPWTKVPEAELPKPIRTAMARPSAFVFGNYCGPGTRSGDLSLRPVGRLDAACQVHDACYIA' A
#
# COMPACT_ATOMS: atom_id res chain seq x y z
N MET A 1 41.74 7.23 21.28
CA MET A 1 41.65 6.81 19.86
C MET A 1 40.90 5.49 19.63
N ARG A 2 40.81 4.55 20.60
CA ARG A 2 40.10 3.27 20.42
C ARG A 2 38.56 3.34 20.49
N ALA A 3 37.99 4.28 21.24
CA ALA A 3 36.52 4.39 21.40
C ALA A 3 35.81 4.93 20.15
N VAL A 4 36.48 5.75 19.33
CA VAL A 4 35.90 6.35 18.11
C VAL A 4 35.66 5.29 17.02
N LEU A 5 36.51 4.25 16.98
CA LEU A 5 36.41 3.15 16.01
C LEU A 5 35.23 2.20 16.27
N ALA A 6 34.65 2.20 17.48
CA ALA A 6 33.52 1.33 17.83
C ALA A 6 32.15 1.98 17.59
N ILE A 7 32.08 3.30 17.45
CA ILE A 7 30.81 4.05 17.26
C ILE A 7 30.43 4.11 15.78
N LEU A 8 31.42 4.19 14.88
CA LEU A 8 31.21 4.22 13.43
C LEU A 8 30.39 3.03 12.88
N PRO A 9 30.65 1.76 13.24
CA PRO A 9 29.88 0.63 12.71
C PRO A 9 28.44 0.59 13.23
N LEU A 10 28.17 1.13 14.43
CA LEU A 10 26.82 1.19 14.99
C LEU A 10 25.90 2.15 14.21
N ALA A 11 26.44 3.27 13.72
CA ALA A 11 25.69 4.25 12.93
C ALA A 11 25.34 3.73 11.52
N PHE A 12 26.19 2.89 10.92
CA PHE A 12 25.91 2.28 9.61
C PHE A 12 24.86 1.17 9.68
N LEU A 13 24.75 0.45 10.81
CA LEU A 13 23.75 -0.62 10.99
C LEU A 13 22.33 -0.09 11.25
N SER A 14 22.18 1.11 11.81
CA SER A 14 20.85 1.72 12.03
C SER A 14 20.13 2.15 10.75
N ALA A 15 20.87 2.38 9.65
CA ALA A 15 20.29 2.81 8.39
C ALA A 15 19.53 1.69 7.66
N CYS A 16 19.87 0.42 7.90
CA CYS A 16 19.27 -0.74 7.22
C CYS A 16 17.92 -1.18 7.80
N ALA A 17 17.52 -0.67 8.98
CA ALA A 17 16.31 -1.10 9.68
C ALA A 17 15.36 0.05 10.04
N ASN A 18 15.53 1.23 9.44
CA ASN A 18 14.64 2.36 9.64
C ASN A 18 13.23 2.03 9.09
N PRO A 19 12.21 1.81 9.94
CA PRO A 19 10.86 1.49 9.49
C PRO A 19 10.12 2.71 8.92
N TRP A 20 10.73 3.89 9.02
CA TRP A 20 10.26 5.17 8.48
C TRP A 20 11.04 5.60 7.23
N THR A 21 11.99 4.78 6.73
CA THR A 21 12.61 5.02 5.43
C THR A 21 11.51 4.94 4.39
N LYS A 22 11.26 6.03 3.67
CA LYS A 22 10.40 5.99 2.50
C LYS A 22 11.08 5.11 1.45
N VAL A 23 10.61 3.87 1.35
CA VAL A 23 10.92 3.02 0.21
C VAL A 23 10.27 3.69 -1.00
N PRO A 24 10.96 3.84 -2.13
CA PRO A 24 10.32 4.29 -3.36
C PRO A 24 9.09 3.42 -3.60
N GLU A 25 7.94 4.04 -3.86
CA GLU A 25 6.70 3.32 -4.19
C GLU A 25 7.01 2.46 -5.42
N ALA A 26 7.26 1.17 -5.21
CA ALA A 26 7.54 0.26 -6.30
C ALA A 26 6.23 0.12 -7.08
N GLU A 27 6.26 0.39 -8.39
CA GLU A 27 5.09 0.13 -9.23
C GLU A 27 4.63 -1.30 -8.99
N LEU A 28 3.37 -1.43 -8.57
CA LEU A 28 2.81 -2.75 -8.35
C LEU A 28 2.87 -3.56 -9.65
N PRO A 29 3.20 -4.86 -9.57
CA PRO A 29 3.17 -5.74 -10.73
C PRO A 29 1.82 -5.60 -11.45
N LYS A 30 1.86 -5.43 -12.78
CA LYS A 30 0.65 -5.29 -13.62
C LYS A 30 -0.47 -6.29 -13.28
N PRO A 31 -0.20 -7.58 -13.00
CA PRO A 31 -1.26 -8.53 -12.64
C PRO A 31 -2.06 -8.13 -11.40
N ILE A 32 -1.41 -7.54 -10.39
CA ILE A 32 -2.07 -7.14 -9.15
C ILE A 32 -2.95 -5.91 -9.41
N ARG A 33 -2.44 -4.91 -10.12
CA ARG A 33 -3.25 -3.74 -10.53
C ARG A 33 -4.50 -4.16 -11.31
N THR A 34 -4.34 -5.08 -12.27
CA THR A 34 -5.47 -5.60 -13.05
C THR A 34 -6.45 -6.40 -12.18
N ALA A 35 -5.98 -7.12 -11.16
CA ALA A 35 -6.85 -7.83 -10.24
C ALA A 35 -7.65 -6.86 -9.35
N MET A 36 -7.04 -5.76 -8.90
CA MET A 36 -7.70 -4.71 -8.13
C MET A 36 -8.68 -3.87 -8.96
N ALA A 37 -8.48 -3.77 -10.27
CA ALA A 37 -9.37 -3.06 -11.21
C ALA A 37 -10.50 -3.92 -11.80
N ARG A 38 -10.95 -4.97 -11.11
CA ARG A 38 -11.98 -5.90 -11.62
C ARG A 38 -13.16 -6.05 -10.66
N PRO A 39 -14.36 -6.37 -11.20
CA PRO A 39 -15.50 -6.72 -10.38
C PRO A 39 -15.18 -7.95 -9.51
N SER A 40 -15.58 -7.91 -8.24
CA SER A 40 -15.33 -8.98 -7.29
C SER A 40 -16.53 -9.23 -6.38
N ALA A 41 -16.81 -10.52 -6.15
CA ALA A 41 -17.83 -10.97 -5.20
C ALA A 41 -17.33 -10.97 -3.75
N PHE A 42 -16.03 -10.77 -3.52
CA PHE A 42 -15.39 -10.87 -2.20
C PHE A 42 -15.10 -9.50 -1.56
N VAL A 43 -15.94 -8.50 -1.87
CA VAL A 43 -15.83 -7.15 -1.30
C VAL A 43 -16.89 -6.92 -0.24
N PHE A 44 -16.46 -6.41 0.91
CA PHE A 44 -17.34 -5.84 1.91
C PHE A 44 -17.64 -4.38 1.55
N GLY A 45 -18.91 -4.00 1.49
CA GLY A 45 -19.29 -2.71 0.90
C GLY A 45 -19.06 -2.72 -0.61
N ASN A 46 -18.40 -1.68 -1.14
CA ASN A 46 -18.09 -1.56 -2.56
C ASN A 46 -16.59 -1.72 -2.87
N TYR A 47 -15.70 -1.59 -1.87
CA TYR A 47 -14.25 -1.48 -2.07
C TYR A 47 -13.40 -2.32 -1.13
N CYS A 48 -13.89 -2.75 0.04
CA CYS A 48 -13.03 -3.48 0.97
C CYS A 48 -12.90 -4.96 0.58
N GLY A 49 -11.91 -5.29 -0.26
CA GLY A 49 -11.58 -6.66 -0.67
C GLY A 49 -10.67 -6.69 -1.89
N PRO A 50 -10.42 -7.87 -2.48
CA PRO A 50 -9.69 -7.98 -3.74
C PRO A 50 -10.59 -7.52 -4.89
N GLY A 51 -10.27 -6.39 -5.54
CA GLY A 51 -11.11 -5.79 -6.58
C GLY A 51 -12.14 -4.81 -6.03
N THR A 52 -13.06 -4.34 -6.88
CA THR A 52 -14.19 -3.50 -6.46
C THR A 52 -15.53 -4.17 -6.80
N ARG A 53 -16.65 -3.69 -6.27
CA ARG A 53 -17.97 -4.29 -6.57
C ARG A 53 -18.35 -4.17 -8.05
N SER A 54 -18.05 -3.05 -8.69
CA SER A 54 -18.39 -2.78 -10.11
C SER A 54 -17.21 -2.95 -11.06
N GLY A 55 -15.99 -3.16 -10.55
CA GLY A 55 -14.76 -3.10 -11.34
C GLY A 55 -14.28 -1.70 -11.67
N ASP A 56 -14.88 -0.68 -11.06
CA ASP A 56 -14.46 0.72 -11.16
C ASP A 56 -14.67 1.45 -9.81
N LEU A 57 -14.41 2.76 -9.80
CA LEU A 57 -14.56 3.64 -8.64
C LEU A 57 -15.87 4.45 -8.69
N SER A 58 -16.86 4.03 -9.47
CA SER A 58 -18.08 4.82 -9.73
C SER A 58 -19.12 4.78 -8.60
N LEU A 59 -19.09 3.73 -7.78
CA LEU A 59 -20.06 3.54 -6.70
C LEU A 59 -19.78 4.47 -5.51
N ARG A 60 -20.84 4.95 -4.87
CA ARG A 60 -20.69 5.70 -3.62
C ARG A 60 -20.27 4.74 -2.49
N PRO A 61 -19.23 5.02 -1.69
CA PRO A 61 -18.89 4.16 -0.55
C PRO A 61 -20.05 4.01 0.42
N VAL A 62 -20.23 2.80 0.96
CA VAL A 62 -21.35 2.50 1.89
C VAL A 62 -21.14 3.09 3.29
N GLY A 63 -19.91 3.50 3.62
CA GLY A 63 -19.56 4.09 4.91
C GLY A 63 -18.11 4.52 4.97
N ARG A 64 -17.65 4.95 6.16
CA ARG A 64 -16.29 5.48 6.36
C ARG A 64 -15.18 4.46 6.09
N LEU A 65 -15.37 3.20 6.50
CA LEU A 65 -14.42 2.13 6.22
C LEU A 65 -14.31 1.89 4.71
N ASP A 66 -15.46 1.80 4.03
CA ASP A 66 -15.53 1.60 2.58
C ASP A 66 -14.94 2.78 1.80
N ALA A 67 -15.06 4.01 2.33
CA ALA A 67 -14.43 5.19 1.74
C ALA A 67 -12.89 5.15 1.86
N ALA A 68 -12.36 4.64 2.97
CA ALA A 68 -10.92 4.42 3.10
C ALA A 68 -10.42 3.36 2.10
N CYS A 69 -11.19 2.28 1.91
CA CYS A 69 -10.91 1.26 0.90
C CYS A 69 -10.99 1.83 -0.54
N GLN A 70 -11.94 2.73 -0.83
CA GLN A 70 -12.02 3.39 -2.14
C GLN A 70 -10.77 4.21 -2.46
N VAL A 71 -10.27 4.97 -1.49
CA VAL A 71 -9.03 5.75 -1.66
C VAL A 71 -7.83 4.84 -1.85
N HIS A 72 -7.78 3.73 -1.10
CA HIS A 72 -6.75 2.70 -1.30
C HIS A 72 -6.77 2.17 -2.73
N ASP A 73 -7.93 1.73 -3.23
CA ASP A 73 -8.03 1.15 -4.57
C ASP A 73 -7.79 2.18 -5.67
N ALA A 74 -8.15 3.44 -5.46
CA ALA A 74 -7.80 4.53 -6.37
C ALA A 74 -6.29 4.65 -6.59
N CYS A 75 -5.48 4.38 -5.57
CA CYS A 75 -4.02 4.38 -5.70
C CYS A 75 -3.48 3.22 -6.56
N TYR A 76 -4.25 2.13 -6.72
CA TYR A 76 -3.87 0.97 -7.53
C TYR A 76 -4.41 1.05 -8.96
N ILE A 77 -5.60 1.63 -9.13
CA ILE A 77 -6.36 1.67 -10.39
C ILE A 77 -6.00 2.91 -11.23
N ALA A 78 -5.65 4.03 -10.60
CA ALA A 78 -5.32 5.29 -11.28
C ALA A 78 -3.99 5.23 -12.08
#